data_AF-A0A8J8C854-F1
#
_entry.id   AF-A0A8J8C854-F1
#
_cell.length_a   1.000
_cell.length_b   1.000
_cell.length_c   1.000
_cell.angle_alpha   90.00
_cell.angle_beta   90.00
_cell.angle_gamma   90.00
#
_symmetry.space_group_name_H-M   'P 1'
#
loop_
_entity.id
_entity.type
_entity.pdbx_description
1 polymer ?
#
loop_
_entity_poly.entity_id
_entity_poly.type
_entity_poly.pdbx_seq_one_letter_code
_entity_poly.pdbx_strand_id
1 'polypeptide(L)'
;MDEKTEQLRDIFMDVSSEESVTESQAAGRGSLTDTDEATVEERLGETVARMRDRYDFRTDLDDPALVGLVRGFYAGQEDAALAEELGVDASTVREARLDLHLLRETDDDAEFDTAAFRKRVVGGGATDDELAAAFDIDTERAARYRRVVEAQAAARGVSHRFTSEFEDALTEAGLATQMTAGLRETGLDEATEDIDSLDSDADVSM
;
A
#
# COMPACT_ATOMS: atom_id res chain seq x y z
N MET A 1 24.19 -4.39 77.46
CA MET A 1 23.68 -4.23 76.08
C MET A 1 24.49 -5.20 75.26
N ASP A 2 23.80 -6.21 74.72
CA ASP A 2 24.39 -7.47 74.30
C ASP A 2 25.16 -7.31 72.98
N GLU A 3 26.45 -7.67 73.00
CA GLU A 3 27.43 -7.61 71.90
C GLU A 3 27.00 -8.39 70.64
N LYS A 4 25.88 -9.14 70.73
CA LYS A 4 25.23 -9.86 69.63
C LYS A 4 24.28 -9.01 68.78
N THR A 5 23.89 -7.83 69.24
CA THR A 5 23.01 -6.93 68.46
C THR A 5 23.78 -5.98 67.54
N GLU A 6 25.07 -5.75 67.78
CA GLU A 6 25.93 -4.95 66.91
C GLU A 6 26.43 -5.77 65.71
N GLN A 7 26.68 -7.08 65.88
CA GLN A 7 27.15 -7.95 64.79
C GLN A 7 26.12 -8.18 63.66
N LEU A 8 24.81 -8.01 63.92
CA LEU A 8 23.79 -8.13 62.88
C LEU A 8 23.67 -6.88 62.00
N ARG A 9 24.21 -5.73 62.44
CA ARG A 9 24.20 -4.49 61.66
C ARG A 9 25.32 -4.44 60.62
N ASP A 10 26.48 -5.02 60.93
CA ASP A 10 27.60 -5.05 59.98
C ASP A 10 27.38 -6.03 58.82
N ILE A 11 26.70 -7.17 59.05
CA ILE A 11 26.36 -8.11 57.97
C ILE A 11 25.39 -7.51 56.95
N PHE A 12 24.49 -6.61 57.36
CA PHE A 12 23.58 -5.94 56.43
C PHE A 12 24.25 -4.80 55.64
N MET A 13 25.36 -4.26 56.15
CA MET A 13 26.15 -3.24 55.45
C MET A 13 27.16 -3.83 54.46
N ASP A 14 27.65 -5.05 54.70
CA ASP A 14 28.66 -5.72 53.85
C ASP A 14 28.11 -6.30 52.53
N VAL A 15 26.79 -6.44 52.39
CA VAL A 15 26.13 -6.93 51.15
C VAL A 15 25.84 -5.80 50.15
N SER A 16 26.13 -4.54 50.49
CA SER A 16 25.85 -3.39 49.60
C SER A 16 27.04 -2.91 48.76
N SER A 17 28.19 -3.59 48.86
CA SER A 17 29.28 -3.50 47.88
C SER A 17 29.25 -4.67 46.90
N GLU A 18 28.05 -5.03 46.43
CA GLU A 18 27.92 -5.68 45.13
C GLU A 18 28.44 -4.67 44.09
N GLU A 19 29.72 -4.84 43.75
CA GLU A 19 30.33 -4.30 42.55
C GLU A 19 29.32 -4.45 41.44
N SER A 20 28.76 -3.33 40.99
CA SER A 20 27.78 -3.29 39.93
C SER A 20 28.43 -3.88 38.69
N VAL A 21 28.17 -5.17 38.46
CA VAL A 21 28.46 -5.85 37.21
C VAL A 21 27.46 -5.29 36.21
N THR A 22 27.72 -4.09 35.73
CA THR A 22 27.30 -3.72 34.39
C THR A 22 28.25 -4.47 33.48
N GLU A 23 27.92 -5.72 33.16
CA GLU A 23 28.39 -6.29 31.90
C GLU A 23 28.04 -5.24 30.86
N SER A 24 29.07 -4.64 30.27
CA SER A 24 28.91 -3.74 29.15
C SER A 24 28.27 -4.56 28.06
N GLN A 25 26.94 -4.49 27.97
CA GLN A 25 26.16 -4.94 26.83
C GLN A 25 26.67 -4.13 25.65
N ALA A 26 27.70 -4.65 25.00
CA ALA A 26 28.01 -4.30 23.63
C ALA A 26 26.88 -4.91 22.82
N ALA A 27 25.75 -4.21 22.76
CA ALA A 27 24.78 -4.40 21.70
C ALA A 27 25.58 -4.25 20.40
N GLY A 28 25.80 -5.38 19.72
CA GLY A 28 26.33 -5.36 18.36
C GLY A 28 25.48 -4.38 17.55
N ARG A 29 26.14 -3.52 16.78
CA ARG A 29 25.56 -2.48 15.93
C ARG A 29 24.60 -3.06 14.87
N GLY A 30 23.45 -3.58 15.28
CA GLY A 30 22.23 -3.56 14.51
C GLY A 30 21.32 -2.61 15.26
N SER A 31 21.10 -1.41 14.74
CA SER A 31 20.11 -0.50 15.32
C SER A 31 18.78 -1.24 15.31
N LEU A 32 17.92 -1.05 16.32
CA LEU A 32 16.54 -1.57 16.29
C LEU A 32 15.86 -1.22 14.96
N THR A 33 16.20 -0.05 14.41
CA THR A 33 15.82 0.45 13.09
C THR A 33 16.22 -0.45 11.91
N ASP A 34 17.39 -1.09 11.94
CA ASP A 34 17.83 -2.01 10.87
C ASP A 34 17.01 -3.32 10.89
N THR A 35 16.63 -3.78 12.09
CA THR A 35 15.75 -4.95 12.26
C THR A 35 14.32 -4.65 11.83
N ASP A 36 13.83 -3.45 12.17
CA ASP A 36 12.51 -2.99 11.74
C ASP A 36 12.43 -2.90 10.21
N GLU A 37 13.48 -2.38 9.57
CA GLU A 37 13.58 -2.25 8.12
C GLU A 37 13.59 -3.61 7.39
N ALA A 38 14.42 -4.55 7.85
CA ALA A 38 14.46 -5.89 7.26
C ALA A 38 13.12 -6.64 7.43
N THR A 39 12.44 -6.43 8.56
CA THR A 39 11.12 -7.02 8.85
C THR A 39 10.04 -6.44 7.94
N VAL A 40 10.10 -5.13 7.64
CA VAL A 40 9.21 -4.49 6.67
C VAL A 40 9.42 -5.07 5.29
N GLU A 41 10.67 -5.15 4.82
CA GLU A 41 10.99 -5.68 3.50
C GLU A 41 10.47 -7.11 3.32
N GLU A 42 10.65 -7.96 4.34
CA GLU A 42 10.11 -9.33 4.35
C GLU A 42 8.58 -9.34 4.23
N ARG A 43 7.86 -8.57 5.04
CA ARG A 43 6.39 -8.53 5.02
C ARG A 43 5.82 -7.96 3.72
N LEU A 44 6.46 -6.92 3.18
CA LEU A 44 6.10 -6.38 1.87
C LEU A 44 6.32 -7.45 0.79
N GLY A 45 7.46 -8.14 0.82
CA GLY A 45 7.79 -9.25 -0.09
C GLY A 45 6.78 -10.40 -0.01
N GLU A 46 6.38 -10.82 1.19
CA GLU A 46 5.35 -11.85 1.39
C GLU A 46 3.99 -11.43 0.80
N THR A 47 3.68 -10.14 0.85
CA THR A 47 2.43 -9.60 0.31
C THR A 47 2.50 -9.55 -1.22
N VAL A 48 3.61 -9.07 -1.79
CA VAL A 48 3.89 -9.08 -3.24
C VAL A 48 3.83 -10.50 -3.82
N ALA A 49 4.48 -11.47 -3.16
CA ALA A 49 4.47 -12.86 -3.61
C ALA A 49 3.05 -13.44 -3.65
N ARG A 50 2.24 -13.19 -2.61
CA ARG A 50 0.83 -13.60 -2.59
C ARG A 50 -0.01 -12.93 -3.68
N MET A 51 0.31 -11.69 -4.06
CA MET A 51 -0.35 -11.02 -5.18
C MET A 51 0.04 -11.68 -6.51
N ARG A 52 1.33 -11.93 -6.75
CA ARG A 52 1.82 -12.63 -7.95
C ARG A 52 1.24 -14.03 -8.10
N ASP A 53 1.06 -14.76 -7.00
CA ASP A 53 0.44 -16.09 -7.04
C ASP A 53 -1.06 -16.03 -7.41
N ARG A 54 -1.72 -14.90 -7.12
CA ARG A 54 -3.16 -14.72 -7.31
C ARG A 54 -3.52 -14.05 -8.63
N TYR A 55 -2.66 -13.17 -9.14
CA TYR A 55 -2.91 -12.32 -10.29
C TYR A 55 -1.81 -12.47 -11.34
N ASP A 56 -2.20 -12.37 -12.60
CA ASP A 56 -1.25 -12.35 -13.72
C ASP A 56 -0.63 -10.95 -13.85
N PHE A 57 0.50 -10.75 -13.16
CA PHE A 57 1.28 -9.51 -13.25
C PHE A 57 1.77 -9.31 -14.69
N ARG A 58 1.67 -8.07 -15.17
CA ARG A 58 2.11 -7.66 -16.51
C ARG A 58 3.46 -6.97 -16.47
N THR A 59 3.85 -6.44 -15.31
CA THR A 59 5.19 -5.96 -15.05
C THR A 59 6.23 -7.08 -15.00
N ASP A 60 7.42 -6.80 -15.54
CA ASP A 60 8.59 -7.69 -15.47
C ASP A 60 9.48 -7.40 -14.24
N LEU A 61 9.13 -6.41 -13.41
CA LEU A 61 9.89 -6.05 -12.20
C LEU A 61 9.92 -7.19 -11.19
N ASP A 62 11.10 -7.56 -10.68
CA ASP A 62 11.24 -8.60 -9.66
C ASP A 62 10.70 -8.16 -8.28
N ASP A 63 10.55 -9.12 -7.36
CA ASP A 63 9.96 -8.86 -6.04
C ASP A 63 10.71 -7.76 -5.25
N PRO A 64 12.06 -7.72 -5.22
CA PRO A 64 12.78 -6.61 -4.61
C PRO A 64 12.46 -5.25 -5.23
N ALA A 65 12.38 -5.16 -6.58
CA ALA A 65 11.99 -3.92 -7.25
C ALA A 65 10.55 -3.51 -6.92
N LEU A 66 9.62 -4.47 -6.84
CA LEU A 66 8.24 -4.23 -6.45
C LEU A 66 8.13 -3.75 -4.99
N VAL A 67 8.91 -4.33 -4.08
CA VAL A 67 8.98 -3.86 -2.68
C VAL A 67 9.51 -2.43 -2.62
N GLY A 68 10.57 -2.11 -3.37
CA GLY A 68 11.08 -0.74 -3.50
C GLY A 68 10.02 0.23 -4.03
N LEU A 69 9.27 -0.18 -5.05
CA LEU A 69 8.16 0.59 -5.62
C LEU A 69 7.05 0.86 -4.59
N VAL A 70 6.62 -0.15 -3.83
CA VAL A 70 5.60 0.01 -2.77
C VAL A 70 6.07 1.05 -1.74
N ARG A 71 7.31 0.92 -1.27
CA ARG A 71 7.87 1.85 -0.28
C ARG A 71 7.90 3.28 -0.80
N GLY A 72 8.40 3.47 -2.01
CA GLY A 72 8.50 4.80 -2.56
C GLY A 72 7.16 5.42 -2.92
N PHE A 73 6.19 4.60 -3.34
CA PHE A 73 4.80 5.03 -3.52
C PHE A 73 4.20 5.59 -2.22
N TYR A 74 4.32 4.85 -1.11
CA TYR A 74 3.83 5.31 0.20
C TYR A 74 4.68 6.42 0.83
N ALA A 75 5.91 6.61 0.37
CA ALA A 75 6.72 7.79 0.68
C ALA A 75 6.32 9.04 -0.13
N GLY A 76 5.34 8.93 -1.04
CA GLY A 76 4.86 10.03 -1.88
C GLY A 76 5.75 10.33 -3.08
N GLN A 77 6.62 9.40 -3.50
CA GLN A 77 7.43 9.58 -4.70
C GLN A 77 6.56 9.51 -5.96
N GLU A 78 6.85 10.31 -6.96
CA GLU A 78 6.19 10.28 -8.26
C GLU A 78 6.70 9.13 -9.14
N ASP A 79 5.88 8.67 -10.11
CA ASP A 79 6.22 7.54 -10.98
C ASP A 79 7.53 7.76 -11.75
N ALA A 80 7.84 9.02 -12.11
CA ALA A 80 9.09 9.37 -12.78
C ALA A 80 10.33 9.22 -11.88
N ALA A 81 10.21 9.52 -10.59
CA ALA A 81 11.32 9.35 -9.63
C ALA A 81 11.56 7.87 -9.34
N LEU A 82 10.48 7.11 -9.13
CA LEU A 82 10.54 5.65 -8.99
C LEU A 82 11.15 4.98 -10.23
N ALA A 83 10.82 5.47 -11.43
CA ALA A 83 11.35 4.97 -12.68
C ALA A 83 12.86 5.17 -12.78
N GLU A 84 13.36 6.35 -12.40
CA GLU A 84 14.79 6.65 -12.34
C GLU A 84 15.53 5.73 -11.34
N GLU A 85 14.96 5.54 -10.15
CA GLU A 85 15.55 4.69 -9.10
C GLU A 85 15.60 3.21 -9.49
N LEU A 86 14.56 2.72 -10.16
CA LEU A 86 14.44 1.33 -10.60
C LEU A 86 15.10 1.08 -11.97
N GLY A 87 15.54 2.13 -12.68
CA GLY A 87 16.16 2.03 -14.00
C GLY A 87 15.20 1.57 -15.10
N VAL A 88 13.92 1.94 -15.01
CA VAL A 88 12.87 1.58 -15.96
C VAL A 88 12.11 2.81 -16.47
N ASP A 89 11.14 2.62 -17.35
CA ASP A 89 10.27 3.71 -17.82
C ASP A 89 9.10 3.97 -16.84
N ALA A 90 8.60 5.21 -16.81
CA ALA A 90 7.46 5.59 -15.97
C ALA A 90 6.18 4.78 -16.29
N SER A 91 6.01 4.32 -17.53
CA SER A 91 4.92 3.42 -17.90
C SER A 91 5.03 2.05 -17.23
N THR A 92 6.25 1.52 -17.07
CA THR A 92 6.52 0.26 -16.36
C THR A 92 6.20 0.41 -14.87
N VAL A 93 6.57 1.54 -14.26
CA VAL A 93 6.20 1.83 -12.86
C VAL A 93 4.68 1.88 -12.71
N ARG A 94 3.99 2.62 -13.59
CA ARG A 94 2.52 2.68 -13.56
C ARG A 94 1.89 1.30 -13.72
N GLU A 95 2.38 0.47 -14.65
CA GLU A 95 1.85 -0.89 -14.83
C GLU A 95 2.07 -1.75 -13.59
N ALA A 96 3.28 -1.70 -13.01
CA ALA A 96 3.59 -2.39 -11.76
C ALA A 96 2.72 -1.91 -10.58
N ARG A 97 2.46 -0.60 -10.48
CA ARG A 97 1.54 -0.04 -9.49
C ARG A 97 0.13 -0.62 -9.64
N LEU A 98 -0.39 -0.69 -10.86
CA LEU A 98 -1.72 -1.24 -11.12
C LEU A 98 -1.81 -2.74 -10.81
N ASP A 99 -0.76 -3.50 -11.13
CA ASP A 99 -0.64 -4.92 -10.74
C ASP A 99 -0.64 -5.09 -9.21
N LEU A 100 -0.05 -4.15 -8.49
CA LEU A 100 -0.02 -4.07 -7.02
C LEU A 100 -1.28 -3.41 -6.41
N HIS A 101 -2.29 -3.09 -7.21
CA HIS A 101 -3.49 -2.34 -6.78
C HIS A 101 -3.21 -0.97 -6.15
N LEU A 102 -2.06 -0.36 -6.46
CA LEU A 102 -1.68 0.97 -5.99
C LEU A 102 -2.15 2.01 -7.00
N LEU A 103 -3.22 2.73 -6.68
CA LEU A 103 -3.79 3.77 -7.54
C LEU A 103 -3.49 5.17 -7.00
N ARG A 104 -3.22 6.11 -7.92
CA ARG A 104 -3.19 7.54 -7.66
C ARG A 104 -4.50 8.17 -8.10
N GLU A 105 -4.81 9.35 -7.57
CA GLU A 105 -5.94 10.17 -8.03
C GLU A 105 -5.83 10.48 -9.53
N THR A 106 -4.61 10.72 -10.02
CA THR A 106 -4.33 10.98 -11.44
C THR A 106 -4.55 9.78 -12.36
N ASP A 107 -4.70 8.56 -11.83
CA ASP A 107 -4.97 7.38 -12.65
C ASP A 107 -6.43 7.36 -13.17
N ASP A 108 -7.37 7.94 -12.41
CA ASP A 108 -8.80 8.03 -12.76
C ASP A 108 -9.21 9.45 -13.22
N ASP A 109 -8.25 10.39 -13.32
CA ASP A 109 -8.49 11.76 -13.80
C ASP A 109 -8.72 11.74 -15.33
N ALA A 110 -9.98 11.82 -15.76
CA ALA A 110 -10.36 11.72 -17.16
C ALA A 110 -11.33 12.83 -17.60
N GLU A 111 -11.20 13.25 -18.85
CA GLU A 111 -12.10 14.23 -19.50
C GLU A 111 -13.36 13.54 -20.09
N PHE A 112 -13.79 12.41 -19.53
CA PHE A 112 -14.99 11.67 -19.93
C PHE A 112 -15.65 11.03 -18.70
N ASP A 113 -16.86 10.50 -18.87
CA ASP A 113 -17.61 9.82 -17.79
C ASP A 113 -16.95 8.48 -17.40
N THR A 114 -16.12 8.52 -16.34
CA THR A 114 -15.40 7.35 -15.83
C THR A 114 -16.32 6.31 -15.21
N ALA A 115 -17.46 6.71 -14.65
CA ALA A 115 -18.44 5.81 -14.07
C ALA A 115 -19.12 4.97 -15.17
N ALA A 116 -19.56 5.61 -16.25
CA ALA A 116 -20.10 4.92 -17.42
C ALA A 116 -19.04 4.01 -18.08
N PHE A 117 -17.79 4.47 -18.16
CA PHE A 117 -16.68 3.67 -18.68
C PHE A 117 -16.45 2.42 -17.83
N ARG A 118 -16.38 2.57 -16.51
CA ARG A 118 -16.23 1.49 -15.53
C ARG A 118 -17.34 0.46 -15.67
N LYS A 119 -18.60 0.90 -15.72
CA LYS A 119 -19.76 0.01 -15.90
C LYS A 119 -19.65 -0.84 -17.17
N ARG A 120 -19.16 -0.26 -18.27
CA ARG A 120 -18.97 -0.98 -19.53
C ARG A 120 -17.82 -1.98 -19.48
N VAL A 121 -16.71 -1.64 -18.83
CA VAL A 121 -15.58 -2.56 -18.62
C VAL A 121 -15.97 -3.73 -17.71
N VAL A 122 -16.59 -3.45 -16.56
CA VAL A 122 -17.01 -4.47 -15.59
C VAL A 122 -18.14 -5.36 -16.13
N GLY A 123 -19.05 -4.79 -16.93
CA GLY A 123 -20.07 -5.54 -17.66
C GLY A 123 -19.49 -6.52 -18.69
N GLY A 124 -18.23 -6.32 -19.11
CA GLY A 124 -17.48 -7.21 -19.98
C GLY A 124 -17.87 -7.11 -21.45
N GLY A 125 -17.05 -7.74 -22.30
CA GLY A 125 -17.33 -7.93 -23.73
C GLY A 125 -17.02 -6.74 -24.65
N ALA A 126 -16.75 -5.55 -24.11
CA ALA A 126 -16.26 -4.42 -24.90
C ALA A 126 -14.75 -4.54 -25.15
N THR A 127 -14.36 -4.44 -26.41
CA THR A 127 -12.97 -4.28 -26.84
C THR A 127 -12.49 -2.85 -26.60
N ASP A 128 -11.17 -2.64 -26.60
CA ASP A 128 -10.59 -1.32 -26.40
C ASP A 128 -11.00 -0.35 -27.53
N ASP A 129 -11.19 -0.84 -28.77
CA ASP A 129 -11.71 -0.06 -29.90
C ASP A 129 -13.19 0.35 -29.71
N GLU A 130 -14.01 -0.54 -29.15
CA GLU A 130 -15.42 -0.23 -28.85
C GLU A 130 -15.55 0.76 -27.70
N LEU A 131 -14.65 0.69 -26.72
CA LEU A 131 -14.55 1.67 -25.64
C LEU A 131 -14.08 3.03 -26.19
N ALA A 132 -13.04 3.04 -27.02
CA ALA A 132 -12.53 4.23 -27.68
C ALA A 132 -13.63 4.97 -28.46
N ALA A 133 -14.37 4.25 -29.30
CA ALA A 133 -15.46 4.81 -30.08
C ALA A 133 -16.64 5.32 -29.22
N ALA A 134 -16.95 4.63 -28.11
CA ALA A 134 -18.07 5.01 -27.25
C ALA A 134 -17.80 6.29 -26.43
N PHE A 135 -16.54 6.54 -26.08
CA PHE A 135 -16.13 7.65 -25.22
C PHE A 135 -15.37 8.76 -25.98
N ASP A 136 -15.28 8.67 -27.31
CA ASP A 136 -14.57 9.62 -28.18
C ASP A 136 -13.10 9.83 -27.76
N ILE A 137 -12.42 8.73 -27.43
CA ILE A 137 -11.00 8.68 -27.08
C ILE A 137 -10.25 7.74 -28.03
N ASP A 138 -8.92 7.78 -28.01
CA ASP A 138 -8.10 6.83 -28.76
C ASP A 138 -8.02 5.45 -28.06
N THR A 139 -7.72 4.40 -28.84
CA THR A 139 -7.64 3.02 -28.35
C THR A 139 -6.58 2.83 -27.26
N GLU A 140 -5.45 3.53 -27.34
CA GLU A 140 -4.40 3.45 -26.32
C GLU A 140 -4.90 4.01 -24.98
N ARG A 141 -5.59 5.16 -25.02
CA ARG A 141 -6.23 5.76 -23.85
C ARG A 141 -7.32 4.86 -23.29
N ALA A 142 -8.16 4.27 -24.13
CA ALA A 142 -9.17 3.30 -23.70
C ALA A 142 -8.55 2.09 -22.99
N ALA A 143 -7.52 1.48 -23.58
CA ALA A 143 -6.78 0.38 -22.98
C ALA A 143 -6.18 0.78 -21.63
N ARG A 144 -5.62 1.98 -21.54
CA ARG A 144 -5.02 2.54 -20.32
C ARG A 144 -6.05 2.69 -19.19
N TYR A 145 -7.21 3.30 -19.44
CA TYR A 145 -8.26 3.43 -18.41
C TYR A 145 -8.91 2.09 -18.08
N ARG A 146 -9.02 1.19 -19.05
CA ARG A 146 -9.48 -0.17 -18.79
C ARG A 146 -8.59 -0.87 -17.75
N ARG A 147 -7.27 -0.71 -17.82
CA ARG A 147 -6.36 -1.24 -16.78
C ARG A 147 -6.63 -0.66 -15.41
N VAL A 148 -6.89 0.65 -15.33
CA VAL A 148 -7.21 1.34 -14.08
C VAL A 148 -8.48 0.74 -13.48
N VAL A 149 -9.54 0.59 -14.29
CA VAL A 149 -10.80 -0.03 -13.85
C VAL A 149 -10.59 -1.49 -13.41
N GLU A 150 -9.83 -2.28 -14.17
CA GLU A 150 -9.52 -3.67 -13.84
C GLU A 150 -8.79 -3.76 -12.49
N ALA A 151 -7.79 -2.91 -12.25
CA ALA A 151 -7.07 -2.84 -10.99
C ALA A 151 -7.98 -2.39 -9.82
N GLN A 152 -8.82 -1.37 -10.02
CA GLN A 152 -9.78 -0.94 -9.01
C GLN A 152 -10.78 -2.07 -8.66
N ALA A 153 -11.30 -2.77 -9.67
CA ALA A 153 -12.22 -3.89 -9.47
C ALA A 153 -11.55 -5.07 -8.74
N ALA A 154 -10.29 -5.37 -9.08
CA ALA A 154 -9.51 -6.41 -8.42
C ALA A 154 -9.22 -6.06 -6.94
N ALA A 155 -8.87 -4.79 -6.66
CA ALA A 155 -8.68 -4.29 -5.31
C ALA A 155 -9.97 -4.37 -4.46
N ARG A 156 -11.09 -3.88 -5.01
CA ARG A 156 -12.42 -3.97 -4.36
C ARG A 156 -12.85 -5.42 -4.13
N GLY A 157 -12.56 -6.31 -5.07
CA GLY A 157 -12.92 -7.74 -4.99
C GLY A 157 -12.25 -8.50 -3.84
N VAL A 158 -11.18 -7.94 -3.26
CA VAL A 158 -10.54 -8.44 -2.03
C VAL A 158 -10.66 -7.45 -0.87
N SER A 159 -11.63 -6.53 -0.93
CA SER A 159 -11.87 -5.49 0.08
C SER A 159 -10.62 -4.67 0.42
N HIS A 160 -9.79 -4.35 -0.59
CA HIS A 160 -8.54 -3.61 -0.43
C HIS A 160 -7.51 -4.27 0.50
N ARG A 161 -7.62 -5.59 0.70
CA ARG A 161 -6.77 -6.32 1.65
C ARG A 161 -5.27 -6.13 1.44
N PHE A 162 -4.78 -6.17 0.20
CA PHE A 162 -3.34 -6.08 -0.07
C PHE A 162 -2.78 -4.68 0.22
N THR A 163 -3.51 -3.62 -0.14
CA THR A 163 -3.10 -2.25 0.18
C THR A 163 -3.12 -2.00 1.69
N SER A 164 -4.10 -2.58 2.41
CA SER A 164 -4.11 -2.55 3.88
C SER A 164 -2.92 -3.31 4.49
N GLU A 165 -2.55 -4.47 3.95
CA GLU A 165 -1.37 -5.22 4.41
C GLU A 165 -0.05 -4.44 4.18
N PHE A 166 0.07 -3.71 3.06
CA PHE A 166 1.20 -2.80 2.84
C PHE A 166 1.24 -1.64 3.85
N GLU A 167 0.10 -1.00 4.09
CA GLU A 167 -0.04 0.09 5.07
C GLU A 167 0.29 -0.36 6.49
N ASP A 168 -0.20 -1.54 6.88
CA ASP A 168 0.05 -2.13 8.19
C ASP A 168 1.55 -2.41 8.37
N ALA A 169 2.21 -3.01 7.37
CA ALA A 169 3.64 -3.28 7.41
C ALA A 169 4.47 -1.99 7.56
N LEU A 170 4.13 -0.94 6.80
CA LEU A 170 4.86 0.34 6.84
C LEU A 170 4.59 1.15 8.11
N THR A 171 3.37 1.07 8.65
CA THR A 171 2.99 1.79 9.88
C THR A 171 3.66 1.19 11.10
N GLU A 172 3.80 -0.14 11.17
CA GLU A 172 4.45 -0.83 12.30
C GLU A 172 5.92 -0.41 12.47
N ALA A 173 6.61 -0.11 11.36
CA ALA A 173 7.99 0.38 11.39
C ALA A 173 8.13 1.91 11.54
N GLY A 174 7.02 2.64 11.71
CA GLY A 174 7.03 4.10 11.79
C GLY A 174 7.48 4.78 10.49
N LEU A 175 7.47 4.06 9.37
CA LEU A 175 7.86 4.56 8.05
C LEU A 175 6.72 5.27 7.32
N ALA A 176 5.49 5.15 7.82
CA ALA A 176 4.33 5.88 7.33
C ALA A 176 4.39 7.38 7.74
N THR A 177 5.31 8.14 7.16
CA THR A 177 5.44 9.60 7.41
C THR A 177 4.40 10.41 6.62
N GLN A 178 3.82 9.84 5.56
CA GLN A 178 2.70 10.43 4.84
C GLN A 178 1.66 9.34 4.59
N MET A 179 0.65 9.25 5.46
CA MET A 179 -0.63 8.72 5.02
C MET A 179 -1.16 9.72 3.99
N THR A 180 -0.83 9.48 2.72
CA THR A 180 -1.35 10.21 1.57
C THR A 180 -2.84 10.39 1.77
N ALA A 181 -3.26 11.65 1.85
CA ALA A 181 -4.63 12.10 2.07
C ALA A 181 -5.57 11.78 0.88
N GLY A 182 -5.34 10.70 0.14
CA GLY A 182 -6.12 10.30 -1.05
C GLY A 182 -6.74 8.90 -0.97
N LEU A 183 -6.54 8.12 0.10
CA LEU A 183 -7.07 6.75 0.20
C LEU A 183 -8.43 6.64 0.93
N ARG A 184 -9.09 7.77 1.23
CA ARG A 184 -10.38 7.77 1.96
C ARG A 184 -11.44 8.74 1.43
N GLU A 185 -11.51 8.99 0.12
CA GLU A 185 -12.65 9.73 -0.44
C GLU A 185 -13.31 9.12 -1.69
N THR A 186 -12.84 7.99 -2.23
CA THR A 186 -13.54 7.34 -3.37
C THR A 186 -14.74 6.48 -2.98
N GLY A 187 -14.88 6.14 -1.69
CA GLY A 187 -15.99 5.31 -1.21
C GLY A 187 -17.29 6.05 -0.93
N LEU A 188 -17.24 7.40 -0.84
CA LEU A 188 -18.40 8.22 -0.48
C LEU A 188 -19.13 8.77 -1.71
N ASP A 189 -18.41 9.15 -2.77
CA ASP A 189 -19.03 9.57 -4.03
C ASP A 189 -19.76 8.41 -4.73
N GLU A 190 -19.19 7.20 -4.73
CA GLU A 190 -19.81 6.02 -5.40
C GLU A 190 -21.06 5.52 -4.66
N ALA A 191 -21.12 5.64 -3.32
CA ALA A 191 -22.29 5.25 -2.53
C ALA A 191 -23.48 6.21 -2.69
N THR A 192 -23.23 7.44 -3.17
CA THR A 192 -24.31 8.40 -3.47
C THR A 192 -24.90 8.18 -4.87
N GLU A 193 -24.12 7.70 -5.83
CA GLU A 193 -24.61 7.41 -7.19
C GLU A 193 -25.53 6.17 -7.29
N ASP A 194 -25.30 5.14 -6.47
CA ASP A 194 -26.21 3.96 -6.39
C ASP A 194 -27.61 4.34 -5.85
N ILE A 195 -27.72 5.44 -5.09
CA ILE A 195 -28.99 5.99 -4.63
C ILE A 195 -29.69 6.81 -5.73
N ASP A 196 -28.94 7.62 -6.49
CA ASP A 196 -29.53 8.42 -7.58
C ASP A 196 -30.00 7.56 -8.77
N SER A 197 -29.34 6.43 -9.04
CA SER A 197 -29.81 5.47 -10.07
C SER A 197 -31.14 4.80 -9.70
N LEU A 198 -31.57 4.82 -8.43
CA LEU A 198 -32.86 4.28 -8.00
C LEU A 198 -33.99 5.32 -8.11
N ASP A 199 -33.67 6.62 -8.10
CA ASP A 199 -34.66 7.71 -8.21
C ASP A 199 -34.97 8.07 -9.68
N SER A 200 -34.04 7.83 -10.61
CA SER A 200 -34.25 8.15 -12.04
C SER A 200 -35.20 7.19 -12.79
N ASP A 201 -35.59 6.06 -12.20
CA ASP A 201 -36.52 5.09 -12.81
C ASP A 201 -37.99 5.29 -12.36
N ALA A 202 -38.28 6.36 -11.61
CA ALA A 202 -39.61 6.63 -11.05
C ALA A 202 -40.47 7.63 -11.84
N ASP A 203 -39.99 8.22 -12.93
CA ASP A 203 -40.74 9.27 -13.66
C ASP A 203 -40.76 9.09 -15.18
N VAL A 204 -41.43 8.02 -15.64
CA VAL A 204 -42.05 7.99 -16.99
C VAL A 204 -43.41 7.30 -16.91
N SER A 205 -44.45 8.06 -16.54
CA SER A 205 -45.80 7.82 -17.04
C SER A 205 -46.68 9.07 -16.88
N MET A 206 -46.78 9.85 -17.95
CA MET A 206 -47.96 10.68 -18.22
C MET A 206 -48.28 10.67 -19.72
#